data_AF-A0A1V3WRS1-F1
#
_entry.id   AF-A0A1V3WRS1-F1
#
_cell.length_a   1.000
_cell.length_b   1.000
_cell.length_c   1.000
_cell.angle_alpha   90.00
_cell.angle_beta   90.00
_cell.angle_gamma   90.00
#
_symmetry.space_group_name_H-M   'P 1'
#
loop_
_entity.id
_entity.type
_entity.pdbx_description
1 polymer ?
#
loop_
_entity_poly.entity_id
_entity_poly.type
_entity_poly.pdbx_seq_one_letter_code
_entity_poly.pdbx_strand_id
1 'polypeptide(L)'
;MIEEVDVEVDESALTGESLSVTKQVDATPGADLAERRCMLYAGTTVVAGTAVAVVTAVGADTQERRAAELVSSDLSNVGLQYQLSQLTNRAWPVSMTGGALVTGLGLLRRQGLRQAVASGIAVTVAAVPEGMPLVATLAQQASARRLTQFGALVRIPRSVEALGRVDMVCFDKTGTLSENRLRVAKVRPAPGYSADEVLRCAVHAAPATNGGPQVHATDVAIVAAAPSELAGNGDPPDAHLPFRSGRAFSASVSGTELTVKGAPEVVLAACGADGPDMDQMVAGLAADGLRVIAVARRQLNPQQARSVLDDPDDIAHFCHDGLSLVGFLGLSDTPAARPPNCSRTCTSTGSTCG
;
A
#
# COMPACT_ATOMS: atom_id res chain seq x y z
N MET A 1 14.21 2.23 -21.39
CA MET A 1 13.70 3.54 -21.86
C MET A 1 14.76 4.14 -22.77
N ILE A 2 14.41 5.01 -23.71
CA ILE A 2 15.37 5.60 -24.68
C ILE A 2 15.41 7.12 -24.59
N GLU A 3 14.27 7.76 -24.32
CA GLU A 3 14.17 9.20 -24.05
C GLU A 3 13.22 9.42 -22.88
N GLU A 4 13.46 10.46 -22.09
CA GLU A 4 12.70 10.78 -20.90
C GLU A 4 12.80 12.29 -20.60
N VAL A 5 11.68 12.86 -20.15
CA VAL A 5 11.57 14.23 -19.67
C VAL A 5 10.70 14.25 -18.40
N ASP A 6 11.34 14.45 -17.25
CA ASP A 6 10.73 14.53 -15.91
C ASP A 6 9.74 13.39 -15.59
N VAL A 7 10.05 12.16 -15.98
CA VAL A 7 9.16 11.01 -15.85
C VAL A 7 9.17 10.44 -14.44
N GLU A 8 7.98 10.44 -13.86
CA GLU A 8 7.67 9.81 -12.58
C GLU A 8 6.58 8.76 -12.77
N VAL A 9 6.76 7.59 -12.15
CA VAL A 9 5.83 6.46 -12.29
C VAL A 9 5.37 5.99 -10.93
N ASP A 10 4.07 5.79 -10.77
CA ASP A 10 3.47 5.08 -9.64
C ASP A 10 3.63 3.57 -9.88
N GLU A 11 4.53 2.96 -9.11
CA GLU A 11 4.83 1.53 -9.12
C GLU A 11 4.25 0.80 -7.89
N SER A 12 3.27 1.40 -7.20
CA SER A 12 2.64 0.81 -6.01
C SER A 12 2.01 -0.55 -6.29
N ALA A 13 1.47 -0.76 -7.49
CA ALA A 13 0.91 -2.06 -7.91
C ALA A 13 1.96 -3.18 -7.99
N LEU A 14 3.23 -2.84 -8.16
CA LEU A 14 4.33 -3.79 -8.35
C LEU A 14 5.23 -3.94 -7.11
N THR A 15 5.42 -2.84 -6.36
CA THR A 15 6.34 -2.77 -5.22
C THR A 15 5.64 -2.66 -3.87
N GLY A 16 4.38 -2.21 -3.84
CA GLY A 16 3.66 -1.88 -2.61
C GLY A 16 4.03 -0.51 -2.01
N GLU A 17 4.99 0.21 -2.59
CA GLU A 17 5.40 1.54 -2.12
C GLU A 17 4.55 2.64 -2.76
N SER A 18 4.04 3.57 -1.94
CA SER A 18 3.11 4.62 -2.39
C SER A 18 3.78 5.84 -3.05
N LEU A 19 5.12 5.89 -3.07
CA LEU A 19 5.85 7.02 -3.63
C LEU A 19 6.10 6.80 -5.12
N SER A 20 5.96 7.87 -5.91
CA SER A 20 6.36 7.84 -7.31
C SER A 20 7.87 7.60 -7.44
N VAL A 21 8.26 6.83 -8.44
CA VAL A 21 9.64 6.50 -8.75
C VAL A 21 10.09 7.29 -9.98
N THR A 22 11.12 8.11 -9.82
CA THR A 22 11.76 8.82 -10.92
C THR A 22 12.46 7.85 -11.86
N LYS A 23 12.24 8.00 -13.16
CA LYS A 23 12.84 7.17 -14.20
C LYS A 23 14.06 7.85 -14.81
N GLN A 24 14.94 7.04 -15.41
CA GLN A 24 16.16 7.52 -16.06
C GLN A 24 16.49 6.67 -17.29
N VAL A 25 17.21 7.22 -18.27
CA VAL A 25 17.59 6.43 -19.47
C VAL A 25 18.76 5.47 -19.17
N ASP A 26 19.62 5.82 -18.21
CA ASP A 26 20.82 5.04 -17.89
C ASP A 26 20.51 3.60 -17.45
N ALA A 27 21.19 2.65 -18.09
CA ALA A 27 21.02 1.23 -17.84
C ALA A 27 21.35 0.87 -16.38
N THR A 28 20.51 0.04 -15.78
CA THR A 28 20.66 -0.46 -14.40
C THR A 28 20.88 -1.98 -14.39
N PRO A 29 22.02 -2.48 -14.92
CA PRO A 29 22.28 -3.91 -14.99
C PRO A 29 22.44 -4.50 -13.58
N GLY A 30 21.78 -5.62 -13.32
CA GLY A 30 21.87 -6.33 -12.03
C GLY A 30 21.09 -5.71 -10.88
N ALA A 31 20.45 -4.55 -11.08
CA ALA A 31 19.56 -3.96 -10.08
C ALA A 31 18.33 -4.84 -9.84
N ASP A 32 17.83 -4.80 -8.60
CA ASP A 32 16.56 -5.42 -8.24
C ASP A 32 15.41 -4.77 -9.01
N LEU A 33 14.29 -5.48 -9.12
CA LEU A 33 13.17 -5.09 -9.98
C LEU A 33 12.65 -3.67 -9.65
N ALA A 34 12.55 -3.34 -8.38
CA ALA A 34 12.14 -2.03 -7.87
C ALA A 34 13.18 -0.91 -8.11
N GLU A 35 14.45 -1.25 -8.29
CA GLU A 35 15.53 -0.28 -8.49
C GLU A 35 15.85 -0.01 -9.97
N ARG A 36 15.23 -0.75 -10.90
CA ARG A 36 15.41 -0.59 -12.35
C ARG A 36 14.72 0.66 -12.87
N ARG A 37 15.33 1.82 -12.63
CA ARG A 37 14.82 3.14 -13.07
C ARG A 37 14.78 3.33 -14.59
N CYS A 38 15.45 2.47 -15.36
CA CYS A 38 15.40 2.51 -16.83
C CYS A 38 14.26 1.69 -17.47
N MET A 39 13.44 1.03 -16.66
CA MET A 39 12.33 0.19 -17.11
C MET A 39 11.00 0.80 -16.72
N LEU A 40 9.99 0.58 -17.56
CA LEU A 40 8.58 0.85 -17.28
C LEU A 40 7.85 -0.50 -17.26
N TYR A 41 6.94 -0.69 -16.32
CA TYR A 41 6.27 -1.99 -16.12
C TYR A 41 4.78 -1.92 -16.46
N ALA A 42 4.25 -3.02 -16.98
CA ALA A 42 2.79 -3.15 -17.18
C ALA A 42 2.06 -3.01 -15.84
N GLY A 43 0.89 -2.35 -15.86
CA GLY A 43 0.10 -2.09 -14.65
C GLY A 43 0.55 -0.88 -13.81
N THR A 44 1.65 -0.22 -14.18
CA THR A 44 2.12 1.03 -13.53
C THR A 44 1.58 2.26 -14.25
N THR A 45 1.49 3.39 -13.54
CA THR A 45 0.93 4.64 -14.10
C THR A 45 1.99 5.72 -14.16
N VAL A 46 2.18 6.35 -15.32
CA VAL A 46 3.01 7.56 -15.42
C VAL A 46 2.25 8.72 -14.78
N VAL A 47 2.83 9.30 -13.73
CA VAL A 47 2.24 10.38 -12.92
C VAL A 47 2.64 11.75 -13.47
N ALA A 48 3.89 11.87 -13.93
CA ALA A 48 4.44 13.09 -14.51
C ALA A 48 5.41 12.76 -15.64
N GLY A 49 5.64 13.75 -16.51
CA GLY A 49 6.63 13.69 -17.58
C GLY A 49 6.20 12.93 -18.84
N THR A 50 7.15 12.78 -19.76
CA THR A 50 6.97 12.04 -21.02
C THR A 50 8.18 11.17 -21.30
N ALA A 51 7.96 9.93 -21.75
CA ALA A 51 9.02 8.99 -22.11
C ALA A 51 8.78 8.33 -23.46
N VAL A 52 9.89 7.98 -24.12
CA VAL A 52 9.93 7.06 -25.25
C VAL A 52 10.65 5.80 -24.80
N ALA A 53 10.02 4.63 -24.98
CA ALA A 53 10.54 3.36 -24.52
C ALA A 53 10.37 2.25 -25.56
N VAL A 54 11.29 1.28 -25.55
CA VAL A 54 11.15 0.02 -26.30
C VAL A 54 10.35 -0.96 -25.47
N VAL A 55 9.35 -1.59 -26.08
CA VAL A 55 8.61 -2.69 -25.46
C VAL A 55 9.51 -3.92 -25.41
N THR A 56 9.81 -4.39 -24.20
CA THR A 56 10.70 -5.54 -23.94
C THR A 56 9.95 -6.83 -23.61
N ALA A 57 8.68 -6.72 -23.18
CA ALA A 57 7.82 -7.85 -22.86
C ALA A 57 6.34 -7.48 -23.06
N VAL A 58 5.50 -8.46 -23.41
CA VAL A 58 4.05 -8.30 -23.60
C VAL A 58 3.30 -9.51 -23.04
N GLY A 59 2.03 -9.33 -22.66
CA GLY A 59 1.17 -10.43 -22.23
C GLY A 59 1.73 -11.20 -21.03
N ALA A 60 1.95 -12.51 -21.20
CA ALA A 60 2.43 -13.38 -20.12
C ALA A 60 3.89 -13.14 -19.71
N ASP A 61 4.67 -12.47 -20.57
CA ASP A 61 6.07 -12.17 -20.28
C ASP A 61 6.25 -10.91 -19.40
N THR A 62 5.17 -10.17 -19.11
CA THR A 62 5.24 -9.00 -18.23
C THR A 62 5.42 -9.41 -16.77
N GLN A 63 6.07 -8.54 -15.99
CA GLN A 63 6.29 -8.78 -14.56
C GLN A 63 4.96 -8.85 -13.78
N GLU A 64 3.99 -8.01 -14.15
CA GLU A 64 2.63 -8.04 -13.60
C GLU A 64 1.99 -9.42 -13.76
N ARG A 65 2.08 -10.03 -14.95
CA ARG A 65 1.48 -11.35 -15.18
C ARG A 65 2.24 -12.45 -14.44
N ARG A 66 3.58 -12.41 -14.45
CA ARG A 66 4.39 -13.39 -13.72
C ARG A 66 4.10 -13.37 -12.23
N ALA A 67 3.91 -12.19 -11.64
CA ALA A 67 3.51 -12.05 -10.24
C ALA A 67 2.11 -12.66 -10.00
N ALA A 68 1.15 -12.37 -10.88
CA ALA A 68 -0.20 -12.95 -10.78
C ALA A 68 -0.22 -14.48 -10.93
N GLU A 69 0.63 -15.05 -11.78
CA GLU A 69 0.75 -16.50 -11.99
C GLU A 69 1.33 -17.23 -10.77
N LEU A 70 2.31 -16.63 -10.09
CA LEU A 70 2.85 -17.17 -8.83
C LEU A 70 1.78 -17.28 -7.75
N VAL A 71 0.84 -16.34 -7.70
CA VAL A 71 -0.28 -16.35 -6.74
C VAL A 71 -1.37 -17.36 -7.14
N SER A 72 -1.46 -17.71 -8.43
CA SER A 72 -2.47 -18.63 -8.95
C SER A 72 -2.19 -20.11 -8.66
N SER A 73 -1.07 -20.44 -7.99
CA SER A 73 -0.76 -21.80 -7.58
C SER A 73 -1.92 -22.38 -6.75
N ASP A 74 -2.36 -23.58 -7.12
CA ASP A 74 -3.54 -24.26 -6.58
C ASP A 74 -3.75 -24.00 -5.09
N LEU A 75 -4.87 -23.33 -4.76
CA LEU A 75 -5.32 -23.19 -3.38
C LEU A 75 -5.38 -24.58 -2.78
N SER A 76 -4.38 -24.90 -1.94
CA SER A 76 -4.24 -26.21 -1.32
C SER A 76 -5.58 -26.65 -0.73
N ASN A 77 -5.98 -27.89 -0.99
CA ASN A 77 -7.20 -28.50 -0.47
C ASN A 77 -7.08 -28.71 1.04
N VAL A 78 -7.13 -27.62 1.81
CA VAL A 78 -7.05 -27.62 3.27
C VAL A 78 -8.46 -27.46 3.81
N GLY A 79 -8.83 -28.35 4.73
CA GLY A 79 -10.07 -28.25 5.49
C GLY A 79 -10.75 -29.59 5.79
N LEU A 80 -11.83 -29.52 6.55
CA LEU A 80 -12.65 -30.61 7.03
C LEU A 80 -13.19 -31.45 5.87
N GLN A 81 -13.54 -30.83 4.74
CA GLN A 81 -14.02 -31.55 3.57
C GLN A 81 -12.95 -32.44 2.94
N TYR A 82 -11.68 -32.02 2.97
CA TYR A 82 -10.56 -32.86 2.53
C TYR A 82 -10.26 -33.98 3.53
N GLN A 83 -10.36 -33.70 4.84
CA GLN A 83 -10.22 -34.74 5.86
C GLN A 83 -11.33 -35.80 5.75
N LEU A 84 -12.58 -35.37 5.51
CA LEU A 84 -13.71 -36.26 5.30
C LEU A 84 -13.54 -37.09 4.01
N SER A 85 -13.07 -36.50 2.91
CA SER A 85 -12.83 -37.27 1.68
C SER A 85 -11.70 -38.30 1.85
N GLN A 86 -10.64 -37.96 2.58
CA GLN A 86 -9.59 -38.89 2.98
C GLN A 86 -10.12 -40.03 3.85
N LEU A 87 -10.97 -39.73 4.83
CA LEU A 87 -11.60 -40.74 5.69
C LEU A 87 -12.52 -41.65 4.87
N THR A 88 -13.34 -41.10 3.98
CA THR A 88 -14.20 -41.87 3.08
C THR A 88 -13.37 -42.78 2.17
N ASN A 89 -12.30 -42.27 1.55
CA ASN A 89 -11.43 -43.06 0.68
C ASN A 89 -10.70 -44.19 1.44
N ARG A 90 -10.36 -43.99 2.72
CA ARG A 90 -9.79 -45.04 3.58
C ARG A 90 -10.82 -46.05 4.05
N ALA A 91 -12.05 -45.62 4.32
CA ALA A 91 -13.14 -46.50 4.75
C ALA A 91 -13.68 -47.37 3.60
N TRP A 92 -13.68 -46.84 2.38
CA TRP A 92 -14.23 -47.50 1.19
C TRP A 92 -13.72 -48.94 0.94
N PRO A 93 -12.40 -49.23 0.95
CA PRO A 93 -11.91 -50.60 0.76
C PRO A 93 -12.34 -51.55 1.89
N VAL A 94 -12.45 -51.05 3.13
CA VAL A 94 -12.92 -51.85 4.27
C VAL A 94 -14.40 -52.21 4.09
N SER A 95 -15.23 -51.24 3.69
CA SER A 95 -16.66 -51.46 3.43
C SER A 95 -16.88 -52.44 2.28
N MET A 96 -16.13 -52.31 1.17
CA MET A 96 -16.16 -53.25 0.05
C MET A 96 -15.77 -54.67 0.46
N THR A 97 -14.71 -54.80 1.24
CA THR A 97 -14.24 -56.11 1.73
C THR A 97 -15.27 -56.76 2.64
N GLY A 98 -15.86 -56.00 3.56
CA GLY A 98 -16.94 -56.49 4.42
C GLY A 98 -18.18 -56.92 3.64
N GLY A 99 -18.62 -56.13 2.67
CA GLY A 99 -19.74 -56.46 1.79
C GLY A 99 -19.51 -57.74 0.98
N ALA A 100 -18.33 -57.86 0.37
CA ALA A 100 -17.93 -59.06 -0.38
C ALA A 100 -17.88 -60.31 0.50
N LEU A 101 -17.33 -60.21 1.72
CA LEU A 101 -17.31 -61.29 2.69
C LEU A 101 -18.72 -61.75 3.08
N VAL A 102 -19.62 -60.82 3.37
CA VAL A 102 -21.01 -61.13 3.74
C VAL A 102 -21.76 -61.80 2.59
N THR A 103 -21.60 -61.31 1.37
CA THR A 103 -22.19 -61.96 0.18
C THR A 103 -21.60 -63.36 -0.03
N GLY A 104 -20.28 -63.53 0.10
CA GLY A 104 -19.63 -64.84 -0.02
C GLY A 104 -20.11 -65.84 1.04
N LEU A 105 -20.21 -65.41 2.30
CA LEU A 105 -20.75 -66.22 3.40
C LEU A 105 -22.23 -66.57 3.19
N GLY A 106 -23.03 -65.64 2.67
CA GLY A 106 -24.45 -65.88 2.35
C GLY A 106 -24.63 -66.95 1.28
N LEU A 107 -23.82 -66.90 0.21
CA LEU A 107 -23.81 -67.93 -0.83
C LEU A 107 -23.35 -69.28 -0.29
N LEU A 108 -22.32 -69.31 0.56
CA LEU A 108 -21.83 -70.54 1.19
C LEU A 108 -22.89 -71.19 2.09
N ARG A 109 -23.74 -70.38 2.73
CA ARG A 109 -24.91 -70.83 3.52
C ARG A 109 -26.14 -71.17 2.67
N ARG A 110 -25.99 -71.26 1.34
CA ARG A 110 -27.08 -71.56 0.37
C ARG A 110 -28.25 -70.58 0.42
N GLN A 111 -27.99 -69.33 0.81
CA GLN A 111 -28.99 -68.27 0.62
C GLN A 111 -29.17 -68.00 -0.88
N GLY A 112 -30.37 -67.58 -1.28
CA GLY A 112 -30.60 -67.17 -2.67
C GLY A 112 -29.68 -66.02 -3.07
N LEU A 113 -29.14 -66.05 -4.29
CA LEU A 113 -28.19 -65.05 -4.81
C LEU A 113 -28.65 -63.60 -4.57
N ARG A 114 -29.94 -63.33 -4.80
CA ARG A 114 -30.55 -62.02 -4.56
C ARG A 114 -30.43 -61.58 -3.10
N GLN A 115 -30.63 -62.50 -2.16
CA GLN A 115 -30.58 -62.21 -0.73
C GLN A 115 -29.14 -61.99 -0.25
N ALA A 116 -28.19 -62.83 -0.70
CA ALA A 116 -26.78 -62.69 -0.34
C ALA A 116 -26.16 -61.38 -0.87
N VAL A 117 -26.52 -60.97 -2.09
CA VAL A 117 -26.08 -59.68 -2.66
C VAL A 117 -26.74 -58.51 -1.93
N ALA A 118 -28.05 -58.58 -1.64
CA ALA A 118 -28.74 -57.53 -0.89
C ALA A 118 -28.13 -57.30 0.49
N SER A 119 -27.76 -58.37 1.21
CA SER A 119 -27.09 -58.28 2.51
C SER A 119 -25.69 -57.65 2.41
N GLY A 120 -24.91 -57.97 1.38
CA GLY A 120 -23.59 -57.35 1.18
C GLY A 120 -23.66 -55.87 0.83
N ILE A 121 -24.63 -55.47 0.00
CA ILE A 121 -24.91 -54.05 -0.30
C ILE A 121 -25.33 -53.32 0.96
N ALA A 122 -26.21 -53.90 1.78
CA ALA A 122 -26.66 -53.28 3.04
C ALA A 122 -25.49 -52.99 3.99
N VAL A 123 -24.55 -53.94 4.14
CA VAL A 123 -23.35 -53.76 4.98
C VAL A 123 -22.42 -52.70 4.40
N THR A 124 -22.25 -52.69 3.08
CA THR A 124 -21.43 -51.70 2.39
C THR A 124 -21.95 -50.29 2.61
N VAL A 125 -23.25 -50.06 2.36
CA VAL A 125 -23.89 -48.75 2.47
C VAL A 125 -23.91 -48.26 3.92
N ALA A 126 -24.17 -49.16 4.88
CA ALA A 126 -24.18 -48.82 6.31
C ALA A 126 -22.84 -48.28 6.84
N ALA A 127 -21.73 -48.61 6.18
CA ALA A 127 -20.39 -48.19 6.58
C ALA A 127 -19.91 -46.87 5.92
N VAL A 128 -20.65 -46.32 4.95
CA VAL A 128 -20.29 -45.07 4.27
C VAL A 128 -21.01 -43.88 4.93
N PRO A 129 -20.29 -42.88 5.47
CA PRO A 129 -20.91 -41.74 6.15
C PRO A 129 -21.37 -40.68 5.14
N GLU A 130 -22.46 -40.95 4.40
CA GLU A 130 -22.95 -40.06 3.34
C GLU A 130 -23.48 -38.70 3.84
N GLY A 131 -23.91 -38.62 5.10
CA GLY A 131 -24.44 -37.38 5.68
C GLY A 131 -23.36 -36.38 6.15
N MET A 132 -22.14 -36.85 6.42
CA MET A 132 -21.07 -36.01 7.01
C MET A 132 -20.61 -34.88 6.08
N PRO A 133 -20.39 -35.10 4.76
CA PRO A 133 -20.03 -34.02 3.84
C PRO A 133 -21.09 -32.91 3.78
N LEU A 134 -22.38 -33.27 3.78
CA LEU A 134 -23.48 -32.31 3.73
C LEU A 134 -23.51 -31.42 4.99
N VAL A 135 -23.39 -32.04 6.17
CA VAL A 135 -23.36 -31.31 7.45
C VAL A 135 -22.16 -30.38 7.50
N ALA A 136 -20.99 -30.82 7.04
CA ALA A 136 -19.78 -30.00 6.99
C ALA A 136 -19.97 -28.76 6.09
N THR A 137 -20.54 -28.93 4.89
CA THR A 137 -20.81 -27.81 3.97
C THR A 137 -21.80 -26.81 4.59
N LEU A 138 -22.88 -27.29 5.21
CA LEU A 138 -23.86 -26.42 5.87
C LEU A 138 -23.26 -25.64 7.04
N ALA A 139 -22.42 -26.29 7.85
CA ALA A 139 -21.72 -25.65 8.96
C ALA A 139 -20.73 -24.56 8.46
N GLN A 140 -19.99 -24.83 7.39
CA GLN A 140 -19.11 -23.85 6.76
C GLN A 140 -19.88 -22.65 6.19
N GLN A 141 -21.02 -22.89 5.53
CA GLN A 141 -21.87 -21.82 5.01
C GLN A 141 -22.49 -20.97 6.13
N ALA A 142 -22.96 -21.59 7.20
CA ALA A 142 -23.47 -20.87 8.36
C ALA A 142 -22.39 -19.98 9.00
N SER A 143 -21.16 -20.51 9.12
CA SER A 143 -20.01 -19.76 9.65
C SER A 143 -19.62 -18.58 8.77
N ALA A 144 -19.58 -18.79 7.44
CA ALA A 144 -19.33 -17.72 6.47
C ALA A 144 -20.39 -16.62 6.56
N ARG A 145 -21.68 -16.96 6.62
CA ARG A 145 -22.77 -15.98 6.79
C ARG A 145 -22.65 -15.19 8.09
N ARG A 146 -22.25 -15.85 9.19
CA ARG A 146 -22.04 -15.17 10.48
C ARG A 146 -20.90 -14.16 10.39
N LEU A 147 -19.80 -14.48 9.71
CA LEU A 147 -18.68 -13.54 9.50
C LEU A 147 -19.07 -12.33 8.65
N THR A 148 -19.93 -12.51 7.64
CA THR A 148 -20.45 -11.39 6.85
C THR A 148 -21.23 -10.38 7.70
N GLN A 149 -21.94 -10.83 8.74
CA GLN A 149 -22.65 -9.92 9.67
C GLN A 149 -21.69 -9.03 10.47
N PHE A 150 -20.40 -9.40 10.57
CA PHE A 150 -19.34 -8.60 11.18
C PHE A 150 -18.50 -7.82 10.15
N GLY A 151 -18.96 -7.72 8.89
CA GLY A 151 -18.25 -7.00 7.82
C GLY A 151 -17.14 -7.79 7.13
N ALA A 152 -16.96 -9.08 7.44
CA ALA A 152 -15.96 -9.94 6.80
C ALA A 152 -16.59 -10.77 5.68
N LEU A 153 -16.37 -10.40 4.42
CA LEU A 153 -16.90 -11.13 3.26
C LEU A 153 -16.07 -12.39 2.96
N VAL A 154 -16.67 -13.55 3.19
CA VAL A 154 -16.04 -14.85 2.88
C VAL A 154 -16.39 -15.29 1.46
N ARG A 155 -15.42 -15.18 0.53
CA ARG A 155 -15.59 -15.66 -0.86
C ARG A 155 -15.55 -17.19 -0.97
N ILE A 156 -14.78 -17.84 -0.10
CA ILE A 156 -14.54 -19.29 -0.14
C ILE A 156 -14.80 -19.85 1.27
N PRO A 157 -15.94 -20.53 1.53
CA PRO A 157 -16.33 -20.94 2.89
C PRO A 157 -15.31 -21.81 3.63
N ARG A 158 -14.54 -22.65 2.91
CA ARG A 158 -13.44 -23.44 3.48
C ARG A 158 -12.33 -22.58 4.11
N SER A 159 -12.15 -21.34 3.67
CA SER A 159 -11.15 -20.42 4.22
C SER A 159 -11.43 -20.02 5.67
N VAL A 160 -12.67 -20.16 6.15
CA VAL A 160 -13.02 -19.90 7.56
C VAL A 160 -12.31 -20.86 8.49
N GLU A 161 -12.17 -22.12 8.10
CA GLU A 161 -11.45 -23.12 8.88
C GLU A 161 -9.93 -22.90 8.82
N ALA A 162 -9.41 -22.55 7.64
CA ALA A 162 -8.01 -22.18 7.50
C ALA A 162 -7.66 -21.01 8.42
N LEU A 163 -8.52 -19.97 8.47
CA LEU A 163 -8.37 -18.81 9.36
C LEU A 163 -8.30 -19.22 10.84
N GLY A 164 -9.09 -20.22 11.26
CA GLY A 164 -9.07 -20.74 12.62
C GLY A 164 -7.80 -21.54 12.99
N ARG A 165 -6.97 -21.88 12.01
CA ARG A 165 -5.68 -22.59 12.19
C ARG A 165 -4.48 -21.70 11.87
N VAL A 166 -4.67 -20.39 11.79
CA VAL A 166 -3.59 -19.46 11.45
C VAL A 166 -2.69 -19.24 12.66
N ASP A 167 -1.44 -19.66 12.53
CA ASP A 167 -0.38 -19.43 13.53
C ASP A 167 0.47 -18.19 13.21
N MET A 168 0.46 -17.74 11.94
CA MET A 168 1.22 -16.58 11.48
C MET A 168 0.35 -15.71 10.57
N VAL A 169 0.27 -14.42 10.91
CA VAL A 169 -0.41 -13.42 10.08
C VAL A 169 0.65 -12.47 9.54
N CYS A 170 0.80 -12.46 8.22
CA CYS A 170 1.62 -11.47 7.52
C CYS A 170 0.71 -10.31 7.13
N PHE A 171 1.04 -9.11 7.59
CA PHE A 171 0.33 -7.90 7.18
C PHE A 171 1.12 -7.16 6.13
N ASP A 172 0.47 -6.80 5.02
CA ASP A 172 1.00 -5.73 4.18
C ASP A 172 0.88 -4.39 4.91
N LYS A 173 1.81 -3.46 4.66
CA LYS A 173 1.78 -2.14 5.29
C LYS A 173 0.79 -1.24 4.56
N THR A 174 1.02 -1.05 3.27
CA THR A 174 0.32 -0.06 2.46
C THR A 174 -1.13 -0.51 2.21
N GLY A 175 -2.09 0.35 2.54
CA GLY A 175 -3.52 0.06 2.35
C GLY A 175 -4.11 -1.02 3.28
N THR A 176 -3.31 -1.61 4.16
CA THR A 176 -3.75 -2.64 5.13
C THR A 176 -3.46 -2.23 6.58
N LEU A 177 -2.24 -1.80 6.89
CA LEU A 177 -1.90 -1.17 8.17
C LEU A 177 -2.05 0.35 8.12
N SER A 178 -1.95 0.94 6.93
CA SER A 178 -2.15 2.36 6.69
C SER A 178 -3.35 2.63 5.79
N GLU A 179 -3.90 3.83 5.90
CA GLU A 179 -4.96 4.35 5.04
C GLU A 179 -4.44 4.84 3.67
N ASN A 180 -3.14 4.66 3.40
CA ASN A 180 -2.44 5.23 2.25
C ASN A 180 -2.70 6.74 2.13
N ARG A 181 -2.62 7.45 3.27
CA ARG A 181 -2.88 8.88 3.40
C ARG A 181 -1.79 9.51 4.24
N LEU A 182 -0.99 10.37 3.63
CA LEU A 182 0.01 11.15 4.35
C LEU A 182 -0.65 12.12 5.33
N ARG A 183 -0.05 12.27 6.51
CA ARG A 183 -0.39 13.30 7.50
C ARG A 183 0.87 13.95 8.04
N VAL A 184 0.78 15.22 8.43
CA VAL A 184 1.84 15.87 9.21
C VAL A 184 1.81 15.31 10.63
N ALA A 185 2.83 14.55 11.01
CA ALA A 185 2.95 13.92 12.32
C ALA A 185 3.68 14.82 13.34
N LYS A 186 4.66 15.62 12.88
CA LYS A 186 5.41 16.55 13.73
C LYS A 186 5.72 17.84 12.98
N VAL A 187 5.71 18.96 13.71
CA VAL A 187 6.20 20.26 13.25
C VAL A 187 7.37 20.67 14.16
N ARG A 188 8.48 21.08 13.55
CA ARG A 188 9.68 21.53 14.25
C ARG A 188 10.06 22.93 13.75
N PRO A 189 9.68 24.00 14.46
CA PRO A 189 10.05 25.35 14.06
C PRO A 189 11.54 25.61 14.26
N ALA A 190 12.11 26.44 13.40
CA ALA A 190 13.43 27.02 13.60
C ALA A 190 13.40 28.06 14.75
N PRO A 191 14.56 28.41 15.34
CA PRO A 191 14.61 29.45 16.38
C PRO A 191 13.97 30.76 15.91
N GLY A 192 13.04 31.30 16.72
CA GLY A 192 12.33 32.54 16.40
C GLY A 192 11.01 32.35 15.63
N TYR A 193 10.61 31.11 15.34
CA TYR A 193 9.35 30.78 14.68
C TYR A 193 8.45 29.91 15.56
N SER A 194 7.14 30.01 15.33
CA SER A 194 6.12 29.13 15.90
C SER A 194 5.73 28.00 14.95
N ALA A 195 5.13 26.93 15.48
CA ALA A 195 4.63 25.84 14.65
C ALA A 195 3.55 26.29 13.63
N ASP A 196 2.72 27.26 14.03
CA ASP A 196 1.67 27.83 13.17
C ASP A 196 2.27 28.62 12.00
N GLU A 197 3.37 29.33 12.23
CA GLU A 197 4.08 30.04 11.15
C GLU A 197 4.73 29.08 10.14
N VAL A 198 5.28 27.96 10.61
CA VAL A 198 5.80 26.90 9.73
C VAL A 198 4.68 26.34 8.87
N LEU A 199 3.54 25.99 9.47
CA LEU A 199 2.37 25.47 8.74
C LEU A 199 1.82 26.50 7.76
N ARG A 200 1.73 27.78 8.14
CA ARG A 200 1.30 28.85 7.24
C ARG A 200 2.19 28.96 6.00
N CYS A 201 3.51 28.99 6.20
CA CYS A 201 4.46 29.05 5.09
C CYS A 201 4.37 27.80 4.20
N ALA A 202 4.18 26.62 4.80
CA ALA A 202 4.06 25.36 4.08
C ALA A 202 2.77 25.27 3.24
N VAL A 203 1.63 25.72 3.79
CA VAL A 203 0.35 25.81 3.06
C VAL A 203 0.46 26.79 1.90
N HIS A 204 1.14 27.92 2.10
CA HIS A 204 1.34 28.91 1.06
C HIS A 204 2.13 28.34 -0.13
N ALA A 205 3.15 27.53 0.15
CA ALA A 205 3.90 26.77 -0.85
C ALA A 205 3.15 25.51 -1.38
N ALA A 206 1.90 25.28 -0.96
CA ALA A 206 1.04 24.13 -1.30
C ALA A 206 -0.37 24.58 -1.80
N PRO A 207 -0.48 25.46 -2.80
CA PRO A 207 -1.76 26.00 -3.20
C PRO A 207 -2.69 24.89 -3.71
N ALA A 208 -3.93 24.90 -3.20
CA ALA A 208 -4.97 23.98 -3.63
C ALA A 208 -5.31 24.26 -5.10
N THR A 209 -5.05 23.30 -5.98
CA THR A 209 -5.37 23.45 -7.40
C THR A 209 -6.88 23.25 -7.60
N ASN A 210 -7.58 24.32 -8.02
CA ASN A 210 -8.98 24.24 -8.47
C ASN A 210 -9.06 23.50 -9.83
N GLY A 211 -8.90 22.18 -9.82
CA GLY A 211 -9.14 21.31 -10.99
C GLY A 211 -7.97 21.16 -11.98
N GLY A 212 -6.75 21.55 -11.63
CA GLY A 212 -5.52 21.27 -12.40
C GLY A 212 -4.89 19.90 -12.08
N PRO A 213 -3.81 19.49 -12.78
CA PRO A 213 -3.25 18.15 -12.69
C PRO A 213 -2.80 17.82 -11.26
N GLN A 214 -3.31 16.69 -10.77
CA GLN A 214 -3.04 15.96 -9.53
C GLN A 214 -2.29 16.71 -8.41
N VAL A 215 -3.01 17.03 -7.33
CA VAL A 215 -2.44 17.56 -6.09
C VAL A 215 -1.55 16.50 -5.43
N HIS A 216 -0.28 16.84 -5.19
CA HIS A 216 0.70 15.94 -4.57
C HIS A 216 0.25 15.53 -3.15
N ALA A 217 0.43 14.26 -2.76
CA ALA A 217 -0.07 13.74 -1.48
C ALA A 217 0.51 14.48 -0.25
N THR A 218 1.74 15.00 -0.35
CA THR A 218 2.35 15.87 0.67
C THR A 218 1.58 17.19 0.85
N ASP A 219 1.05 17.74 -0.24
CA ASP A 219 0.36 19.03 -0.23
C ASP A 219 -1.00 18.90 0.43
N VAL A 220 -1.72 17.82 0.08
CA VAL A 220 -2.96 17.43 0.76
C VAL A 220 -2.73 17.27 2.27
N ALA A 221 -1.64 16.61 2.66
CA ALA A 221 -1.31 16.39 4.08
C ALA A 221 -1.00 17.69 4.83
N ILE A 222 -0.29 18.62 4.18
CA ILE A 222 0.05 19.93 4.75
C ILE A 222 -1.20 20.78 4.93
N VAL A 223 -2.04 20.87 3.89
CA VAL A 223 -3.30 21.63 3.93
C VAL A 223 -4.26 21.06 4.97
N ALA A 224 -4.36 19.73 5.08
CA ALA A 224 -5.20 19.08 6.08
C ALA A 224 -4.71 19.27 7.53
N ALA A 225 -3.42 19.52 7.73
CA ALA A 225 -2.83 19.76 9.05
C ALA A 225 -2.96 21.21 9.51
N ALA A 226 -3.27 22.14 8.61
CA ALA A 226 -3.39 23.55 8.93
C ALA A 226 -4.74 23.85 9.62
N PRO A 227 -4.79 24.79 10.58
CA PRO A 227 -6.04 25.28 11.15
C PRO A 227 -7.01 25.75 10.06
N SER A 228 -8.32 25.59 10.27
CA SER A 228 -9.36 25.94 9.29
C SER A 228 -9.30 27.39 8.80
N GLU A 229 -8.77 28.30 9.63
CA GLU A 229 -8.55 29.72 9.32
C GLU A 229 -7.41 29.96 8.32
N LEU A 230 -6.47 29.01 8.23
CA LEU A 230 -5.34 29.00 7.30
C LEU A 230 -5.61 28.13 6.05
N ALA A 231 -6.49 27.14 6.17
CA ALA A 231 -6.83 26.20 5.12
C ALA A 231 -7.92 26.72 4.15
N GLY A 232 -8.63 27.79 4.50
CA GLY A 232 -9.77 28.31 3.74
C GLY A 232 -9.57 29.74 3.23
N ASN A 233 -9.69 29.93 1.92
CA ASN A 233 -9.95 31.22 1.24
C ASN A 233 -8.82 32.26 1.23
N GLY A 234 -7.55 31.84 1.22
CA GLY A 234 -6.50 32.74 0.74
C GLY A 234 -6.66 32.99 -0.77
N ASP A 235 -6.41 34.22 -1.22
CA ASP A 235 -6.25 34.49 -2.66
C ASP A 235 -5.20 33.51 -3.23
N PRO A 236 -5.38 33.02 -4.48
CA PRO A 236 -4.37 32.20 -5.11
C PRO A 236 -3.04 32.96 -5.13
N PRO A 237 -1.90 32.26 -4.99
CA PRO A 237 -0.62 32.92 -5.07
C PRO A 237 -0.47 33.63 -6.42
N ASP A 238 0.25 34.76 -6.42
CA ASP A 238 0.53 35.54 -7.61
C ASP A 238 1.26 34.69 -8.66
N ALA A 239 2.14 33.81 -8.17
CA ALA A 239 2.78 32.81 -9.00
C ALA A 239 3.13 31.56 -8.18
N HIS A 240 3.08 30.40 -8.81
CA HIS A 240 3.35 29.11 -8.18
C HIS A 240 4.25 28.24 -9.04
N LEU A 241 5.30 27.72 -8.41
CA LEU A 241 6.26 26.81 -8.99
C LEU A 241 6.04 25.41 -8.39
N PRO A 242 5.46 24.46 -9.15
CA PRO A 242 5.18 23.12 -8.64
C PRO A 242 6.46 22.32 -8.40
N PHE A 243 6.35 21.36 -7.47
CA PHE A 243 7.38 20.36 -7.22
C PHE A 243 7.68 19.54 -8.47
N ARG A 244 8.96 19.23 -8.72
CA ARG A 244 9.41 18.27 -9.74
C ARG A 244 10.60 17.48 -9.20
N SER A 245 10.77 16.21 -9.54
CA SER A 245 11.95 15.43 -9.08
C SER A 245 13.30 16.10 -9.39
N GLY A 246 13.47 16.72 -10.56
CA GLY A 246 14.70 17.46 -10.92
C GLY A 246 14.93 18.75 -10.12
N ARG A 247 13.91 19.23 -9.41
CA ARG A 247 13.91 20.41 -8.56
C ARG A 247 13.10 20.10 -7.32
N ALA A 248 13.74 19.46 -6.33
CA ALA A 248 13.11 18.85 -5.16
C ALA A 248 12.51 19.85 -4.14
N PHE A 249 11.88 20.92 -4.63
CA PHE A 249 11.13 21.90 -3.88
C PHE A 249 9.96 22.44 -4.71
N SER A 250 8.98 22.99 -4.00
CA SER A 250 7.84 23.75 -4.52
C SER A 250 7.89 25.14 -3.91
N ALA A 251 7.48 26.15 -4.66
CA ALA A 251 7.51 27.52 -4.20
C ALA A 251 6.26 28.31 -4.62
N SER A 252 5.88 29.28 -3.82
CA SER A 252 4.78 30.20 -4.14
C SER A 252 5.16 31.62 -3.71
N VAL A 253 4.67 32.59 -4.47
CA VAL A 253 4.81 34.02 -4.17
C VAL A 253 3.44 34.64 -3.96
N SER A 254 3.27 35.39 -2.86
CA SER A 254 2.17 36.35 -2.71
C SER A 254 2.66 37.69 -2.20
N GLY A 255 2.33 38.74 -2.95
CA GLY A 255 2.82 40.08 -2.75
C GLY A 255 4.34 40.14 -2.85
N THR A 256 4.99 40.12 -1.69
CA THR A 256 6.46 40.18 -1.59
C THR A 256 7.03 39.03 -0.77
N GLU A 257 6.21 38.06 -0.37
CA GLU A 257 6.65 36.90 0.39
C GLU A 257 6.80 35.71 -0.56
N LEU A 258 8.03 35.22 -0.71
CA LEU A 258 8.35 33.95 -1.35
C LEU A 258 8.42 32.87 -0.27
N THR A 259 7.66 31.79 -0.45
CA THR A 259 7.69 30.62 0.42
C THR A 259 8.13 29.40 -0.37
N VAL A 260 8.99 28.58 0.24
CA VAL A 260 9.57 27.39 -0.36
C VAL A 260 9.40 26.22 0.59
N LYS A 261 8.98 25.07 0.06
CA LYS A 261 9.01 23.79 0.77
C LYS A 261 9.73 22.75 -0.08
N GLY A 262 10.51 21.87 0.52
CA GLY A 262 11.25 20.88 -0.27
C GLY A 262 12.08 19.91 0.56
N ALA A 263 12.92 19.16 -0.14
CA ALA A 263 13.91 18.28 0.46
C ALA A 263 14.84 19.10 1.39
N PRO A 264 15.13 18.62 2.61
CA PRO A 264 15.94 19.35 3.58
C PRO A 264 17.28 19.82 3.02
N GLU A 265 17.99 18.94 2.33
CA GLU A 265 19.30 19.20 1.74
C GLU A 265 19.28 20.31 0.67
N VAL A 266 18.19 20.43 -0.10
CA VAL A 266 18.07 21.46 -1.14
C VAL A 266 17.71 22.81 -0.53
N VAL A 267 16.76 22.81 0.41
CA VAL A 267 16.30 24.06 1.04
C VAL A 267 17.36 24.63 1.98
N LEU A 268 18.07 23.78 2.75
CA LEU A 268 19.13 24.23 3.65
C LEU A 268 20.31 24.83 2.89
N ALA A 269 20.71 24.22 1.77
CA ALA A 269 21.72 24.78 0.88
C ALA A 269 21.34 26.19 0.40
N ALA A 270 20.08 26.39 -0.01
CA ALA A 270 19.57 27.69 -0.44
C ALA A 270 19.41 28.73 0.71
N CYS A 271 19.35 28.27 1.96
CA CYS A 271 19.40 29.14 3.13
C CYS A 271 20.82 29.60 3.49
N GLY A 272 21.86 28.98 2.91
CA GLY A 272 23.23 29.10 3.40
C GLY A 272 23.37 28.63 4.85
N ALA A 273 22.45 27.76 5.30
CA ALA A 273 22.32 27.33 6.70
C ALA A 273 23.00 25.98 6.91
N ASP A 274 24.33 25.96 6.78
CA ASP A 274 25.15 24.78 7.11
C ASP A 274 25.55 24.85 8.60
N GLY A 275 24.77 24.19 9.45
CA GLY A 275 25.04 24.12 10.88
C GLY A 275 24.73 22.73 11.45
N PRO A 276 25.60 22.17 12.32
CA PRO A 276 25.44 20.80 12.84
C PRO A 276 24.14 20.59 13.64
N ASP A 277 23.53 21.66 14.13
CA ASP A 277 22.24 21.61 14.84
C ASP A 277 21.05 21.34 13.91
N MET A 278 21.08 21.85 12.67
CA MET A 278 20.01 21.62 11.68
C MET A 278 20.04 20.19 11.17
N ASP A 279 21.24 19.66 10.88
CA ASP A 279 21.42 18.26 10.45
C ASP A 279 20.96 17.28 11.54
N GLN A 280 21.26 17.57 12.81
CA GLN A 280 20.76 16.78 13.94
C GLN A 280 19.22 16.81 14.03
N MET A 281 18.60 17.95 13.73
CA MET A 281 17.14 18.07 13.75
C MET A 281 16.49 17.23 12.64
N VAL A 282 17.07 17.26 11.43
CA VAL A 282 16.63 16.42 10.30
C VAL A 282 16.82 14.95 10.63
N ALA A 283 18.00 14.56 11.12
CA ALA A 283 18.32 13.20 11.50
C ALA A 283 17.39 12.67 12.62
N GLY A 284 17.05 13.51 13.60
CA GLY A 284 16.11 13.15 14.66
C GLY A 284 14.70 12.85 14.15
N LEU A 285 14.17 13.68 13.24
CA LEU A 285 12.88 13.42 12.60
C LEU A 285 12.92 12.18 11.70
N ALA A 286 14.01 11.97 10.96
CA ALA A 286 14.19 10.79 10.13
C ALA A 286 14.30 9.50 10.97
N ALA A 287 14.96 9.55 12.13
CA ALA A 287 15.06 8.43 13.06
C ALA A 287 13.70 8.01 13.64
N ASP A 288 12.74 8.94 13.72
CA ASP A 288 11.35 8.63 14.06
C ASP A 288 10.55 7.99 12.91
N GLY A 289 11.19 7.70 11.77
CA GLY A 289 10.57 7.15 10.57
C GLY A 289 9.71 8.15 9.80
N LEU A 290 9.93 9.45 10.00
CA LEU A 290 9.17 10.52 9.35
C LEU A 290 9.87 10.98 8.06
N ARG A 291 9.06 11.24 7.03
CA ARG A 291 9.53 11.98 5.85
C ARG A 291 9.67 13.44 6.21
N VAL A 292 10.90 13.98 6.12
CA VAL A 292 11.19 15.36 6.51
C VAL A 292 11.06 16.30 5.30
N ILE A 293 10.34 17.40 5.49
CA ILE A 293 10.22 18.50 4.51
C ILE A 293 10.68 19.78 5.21
N ALA A 294 11.63 20.48 4.60
CA ALA A 294 12.05 21.79 5.07
C ALA A 294 11.16 22.89 4.48
N VAL A 295 10.93 23.93 5.27
CA VAL A 295 10.13 25.10 4.91
C VAL A 295 10.97 26.34 5.15
N ALA A 296 11.08 27.18 4.12
CA ALA A 296 11.82 28.43 4.16
C ALA A 296 11.01 29.55 3.52
N ARG A 297 11.40 30.79 3.82
CA ARG A 297 10.80 31.99 3.23
C ARG A 297 11.85 33.01 2.83
N ARG A 298 11.48 33.94 1.97
CA ARG A 298 12.30 35.09 1.58
C ARG A 298 11.40 36.28 1.31
N GLN A 299 11.83 37.45 1.79
CA GLN A 299 11.20 38.70 1.41
C GLN A 299 11.79 39.18 0.08
N LEU A 300 10.95 39.25 -0.96
CA LEU A 300 11.29 39.85 -2.24
C LEU A 300 11.14 41.37 -2.15
N ASN A 301 12.01 42.10 -2.85
CA ASN A 301 11.80 43.53 -3.03
C ASN A 301 10.69 43.78 -4.07
N PRO A 302 10.11 45.01 -4.13
CA PRO A 302 9.00 45.29 -5.06
C PRO A 302 9.35 45.13 -6.55
N GLN A 303 10.63 45.15 -6.93
CA GLN A 303 11.07 44.92 -8.31
C GLN A 303 11.10 43.43 -8.63
N GLN A 304 11.60 42.59 -7.72
CA GLN A 304 11.61 41.13 -7.82
C GLN A 304 10.20 40.55 -7.80
N ALA A 305 9.31 41.10 -6.96
CA ALA A 305 7.91 40.70 -6.96
C ALA A 305 7.23 41.00 -8.31
N ARG A 306 7.55 42.14 -8.93
CA ARG A 306 7.05 42.49 -10.27
C ARG A 306 7.62 41.59 -11.36
N SER A 307 8.90 41.24 -11.31
CA SER A 307 9.48 40.35 -12.32
C SER A 307 8.82 38.96 -12.31
N VAL A 308 8.51 38.43 -11.12
CA VAL A 308 7.77 37.16 -10.98
C VAL A 308 6.33 37.24 -11.53
N LEU A 309 5.68 38.39 -11.40
CA LEU A 309 4.35 38.63 -11.99
C LEU A 309 4.41 38.70 -13.52
N ASP A 310 5.48 39.26 -14.07
CA ASP A 310 5.69 39.39 -15.51
C ASP A 310 6.10 38.05 -16.15
N ASP A 311 6.96 37.27 -15.48
CA ASP A 311 7.40 35.93 -15.87
C ASP A 311 7.35 34.95 -14.68
N PRO A 312 6.32 34.09 -14.57
CA PRO A 312 6.20 33.11 -13.49
C PRO A 312 7.34 32.08 -13.43
N ASP A 313 8.10 31.87 -14.50
CA ASP A 313 9.23 30.93 -14.49
C ASP A 313 10.45 31.49 -13.74
N ASP A 314 10.52 32.82 -13.53
CA ASP A 314 11.60 33.49 -12.79
C ASP A 314 11.63 33.13 -11.29
N ILE A 315 10.52 32.59 -10.74
CA ILE A 315 10.45 32.17 -9.34
C ILE A 315 11.61 31.24 -8.98
N ALA A 316 11.98 30.34 -9.90
CA ALA A 316 13.03 29.35 -9.68
C ALA A 316 14.37 30.03 -9.32
N HIS A 317 14.69 31.15 -9.99
CA HIS A 317 15.93 31.90 -9.75
C HIS A 317 16.01 32.43 -8.31
N PHE A 318 14.89 32.90 -7.76
CA PHE A 318 14.84 33.47 -6.41
C PHE A 318 14.83 32.41 -5.30
N CYS A 319 14.66 31.13 -5.64
CA CYS A 319 14.64 30.01 -4.70
C CYS A 319 16.02 29.42 -4.41
N HIS A 320 17.06 29.79 -5.17
CA HIS A 320 18.38 29.18 -5.03
C HIS A 320 19.23 29.74 -3.89
N ASP A 321 19.01 31.01 -3.51
CA ASP A 321 19.82 31.70 -2.51
C ASP A 321 18.99 32.68 -1.66
N GLY A 322 19.49 33.01 -0.46
CA GLY A 322 18.93 34.06 0.38
C GLY A 322 17.59 33.68 1.02
N LEU A 323 17.31 32.37 1.15
CA LEU A 323 16.18 31.87 1.91
C LEU A 323 16.48 31.95 3.43
N SER A 324 15.44 32.11 4.23
CA SER A 324 15.49 32.02 5.68
C SER A 324 14.68 30.80 6.13
N LEU A 325 15.34 29.87 6.80
CA LEU A 325 14.70 28.65 7.31
C LEU A 325 13.61 29.00 8.34
N VAL A 326 12.40 28.50 8.12
CA VAL A 326 11.26 28.67 9.02
C VAL A 326 11.11 27.44 9.93
N GLY A 327 11.34 26.24 9.38
CA GLY A 327 11.33 25.00 10.16
C GLY A 327 11.18 23.75 9.28
N PHE A 328 10.83 22.63 9.94
CA PHE A 328 10.65 21.32 9.32
C PHE A 328 9.28 20.71 9.64
N LEU A 329 8.78 19.93 8.70
CA LEU A 329 7.59 19.09 8.83
C LEU A 329 8.02 17.63 8.73
N GLY A 330 7.58 16.81 9.69
CA GLY A 330 7.71 15.36 9.63
C GLY A 330 6.37 14.74 9.23
N LEU A 331 6.32 14.12 8.05
CA LEU A 331 5.14 13.44 7.54
C LEU A 331 5.22 11.94 7.78
N SER A 332 4.09 11.30 8.07
CA SER A 332 3.95 9.85 8.14
C SER A 332 2.73 9.40 7.37
N ASP A 333 2.69 8.13 6.97
CA ASP A 333 1.43 7.52 6.55
C ASP A 333 0.47 7.45 7.76
N THR A 334 -0.82 7.58 7.50
CA THR A 334 -1.87 7.51 8.52
C THR A 334 -2.12 6.04 8.80
N PRO A 335 -1.84 5.54 10.02
CA PRO A 335 -2.21 4.18 10.38
C PRO A 335 -3.74 4.06 10.33
N ALA A 336 -4.22 2.97 9.73
CA ALA A 336 -5.64 2.68 9.66
C ALA A 336 -6.24 2.68 11.07
N ALA A 337 -7.42 3.28 11.21
CA ALA A 337 -8.17 3.32 12.47
C ALA A 337 -8.48 1.89 12.98
N ARG A 338 -7.51 1.27 13.66
CA ARG A 338 -7.66 -0.04 14.29
C ARG A 338 -8.21 0.13 15.70
N PRO A 339 -9.11 -0.76 16.16
CA PRO A 339 -9.31 -0.92 17.59
C PRO A 339 -7.96 -1.32 18.22
N PRO A 340 -7.48 -0.63 19.28
CA PRO A 340 -6.11 -0.72 19.82
C PRO A 340 -5.66 -2.12 20.31
N ASN A 341 -6.53 -3.13 20.22
CA ASN A 341 -6.30 -4.46 20.76
C ASN A 341 -6.04 -5.54 19.70
N CYS A 342 -6.20 -5.30 18.40
CA CYS A 342 -6.19 -6.38 17.40
C CYS A 342 -4.85 -7.16 17.34
N SER A 343 -3.71 -6.47 17.44
CA SER A 343 -2.36 -7.10 17.49
C SER A 343 -2.08 -7.78 18.84
N ARG A 344 -2.62 -7.23 19.94
CA ARG A 344 -2.55 -7.85 21.28
C ARG A 344 -3.39 -9.12 21.38
N THR A 345 -4.54 -9.16 20.69
CA THR A 345 -5.40 -10.34 20.68
C THR A 345 -4.76 -11.48 19.90
N CYS A 346 -4.13 -11.21 18.74
CA CYS A 346 -3.44 -12.25 17.96
C CYS A 346 -2.23 -12.85 18.72
N THR A 347 -1.46 -12.01 19.42
CA THR A 347 -0.36 -12.48 20.27
C THR A 347 -0.86 -13.25 21.51
N SER A 348 -2.05 -12.92 22.03
CA SER A 348 -2.67 -13.67 23.14
C SER A 348 -3.20 -15.06 22.75
N THR A 349 -3.50 -15.28 21.46
CA THR A 349 -3.95 -16.58 20.93
C THR A 349 -2.79 -17.48 20.48
N GLY A 350 -1.54 -17.07 20.71
CA GLY A 350 -0.35 -17.83 20.31
C GLY A 350 0.06 -17.64 18.85
N SER A 351 -0.62 -16.77 18.11
CA SER A 351 -0.26 -16.44 16.72
C SER A 351 0.86 -15.39 16.72
N THR A 352 1.88 -15.62 15.88
CA THR A 352 2.99 -14.68 15.69
C THR A 352 2.63 -13.66 14.60
N CYS A 353 2.81 -12.37 14.88
CA CYS A 353 2.77 -11.32 13.85
C CYS A 353 4.16 -11.24 13.20
N GLY A 354 4.20 -11.48 11.89
CA GLY A 354 5.35 -11.25 11.04
C GLY A 354 5.20 -9.97 10.24
#